data_AF-A0A7L3KM02-F1
#
_entry.id   AF-A0A7L3KM02-F1
#
_cell.length_a   1.000
_cell.length_b   1.000
_cell.length_c   1.000
_cell.angle_alpha   90.00
_cell.angle_beta   90.00
_cell.angle_gamma   90.00
#
_symmetry.space_group_name_H-M   'P 1'
#
loop_
_entity.id
_entity.type
_entity.pdbx_description
1 polymer ?
#
loop_
_entity_poly.entity_id
_entity_poly.type
_entity_poly.pdbx_seq_one_letter_code
_entity_poly.pdbx_strand_id
1 'polypeptide(L)' 'SPAGKAQEALQERYWVGSLPGRGGFRSVLAATRVSDGAPVAIKRVPRNRIRHWGEL' A
#
# COMPACT_ATOMS: atom_id res chain seq x y z
N SER A 1 6.40 -16.46 4.20
CA SER A 1 6.01 -15.76 5.43
C SER A 1 4.65 -15.07 5.22
N PRO A 2 3.87 -14.77 6.28
CA PRO A 2 2.56 -14.11 6.15
C PRO A 2 2.62 -12.79 5.36
N ALA A 3 3.73 -12.05 5.46
CA ALA A 3 3.96 -10.83 4.69
C ALA A 3 4.06 -11.07 3.16
N GLY A 4 4.61 -12.21 2.74
CA GLY A 4 4.70 -12.58 1.33
C GLY A 4 3.32 -12.81 0.70
N LYS A 5 2.46 -13.57 1.39
CA LYS A 5 1.08 -13.83 0.92
C LYS A 5 0.24 -12.55 0.82
N ALA A 6 0.40 -11.63 1.77
CA ALA A 6 -0.28 -10.34 1.74
C ALA A 6 0.16 -9.46 0.57
N GLN A 7 1.45 -9.55 0.19
CA GLN A 7 1.98 -8.80 -0.94
C GLN A 7 1.51 -9.37 -2.28
N GLU A 8 1.41 -10.70 -2.39
CA GLU A 8 0.86 -11.39 -3.56
C GLU A 8 -0.61 -11.01 -3.78
N ALA A 9 -1.45 -11.09 -2.73
CA ALA A 9 -2.85 -10.67 -2.78
C ALA A 9 -3.04 -9.17 -3.11
N LEU A 10 -2.06 -8.32 -2.78
CA LEU A 10 -2.08 -6.90 -3.17
C LEU A 10 -1.83 -6.74 -4.68
N GLN A 11 -0.88 -7.51 -5.23
CA GLN A 11 -0.53 -7.47 -6.66
C GLN A 11 -1.66 -8.02 -7.54
N GLU A 12 -2.45 -8.97 -7.05
CA GLU A 12 -3.65 -9.45 -7.75
C GLU A 12 -4.74 -8.38 -7.88
N ARG A 13 -4.85 -7.45 -6.91
CA ARG A 13 -5.93 -6.46 -6.85
C ARG A 13 -5.55 -5.09 -7.42
N TYR A 14 -4.25 -4.79 -7.46
CA TYR A 14 -3.74 -3.49 -7.85
C TYR A 14 -2.51 -3.63 -8.75
N TRP A 15 -2.56 -2.98 -9.91
CA TRP A 15 -1.38 -2.74 -10.72
C TRP A 15 -0.59 -1.58 -10.11
N VAL A 16 0.44 -1.93 -9.35
CA VAL A 16 1.29 -0.97 -8.66
C VAL A 16 2.25 -0.34 -9.68
N GLY A 17 2.11 0.97 -9.88
CA GLY A 17 2.99 1.77 -10.72
C GLY A 17 4.28 2.17 -10.00
N SER A 18 5.09 2.98 -10.68
CA SER A 18 6.33 3.55 -10.15
C SER A 18 6.07 4.42 -8.91
N LEU A 19 7.08 4.56 -8.05
CA LEU A 19 6.98 5.35 -6.81
C LEU A 19 6.74 6.84 -7.12
N PRO A 20 5.65 7.49 -6.69
CA PRO A 20 5.42 8.93 -6.83
C PRO A 20 6.30 9.80 -5.89
N GLY A 21 7.38 9.26 -5.34
CA GLY A 21 8.36 9.99 -4.53
C GLY A 21 8.44 9.54 -3.06
N ARG A 22 9.56 9.85 -2.42
CA ARG A 22 9.77 9.67 -0.97
C ARG A 22 9.73 11.04 -0.30
N GLY A 23 8.86 11.22 0.70
CA GLY A 23 8.75 12.44 1.49
C GLY A 23 8.38 12.16 2.95
N GLY A 24 8.14 13.21 3.74
CA GLY A 24 7.82 13.12 5.18
C GLY A 24 6.62 12.23 5.53
N PHE A 25 5.78 11.91 4.55
CA PHE A 25 4.59 11.05 4.68
C PHE A 25 4.83 9.55 4.49
N ARG A 26 6.09 9.11 4.35
CA ARG A 26 6.52 7.72 4.07
C ARG A 26 6.22 7.29 2.61
N SER A 27 6.52 6.03 2.28
CA SER A 27 6.35 5.46 0.94
C SER A 27 4.87 5.39 0.54
N VAL A 28 4.49 6.21 -0.43
CA VAL A 28 3.21 6.13 -1.14
C VAL A 28 3.50 5.64 -2.56
N LEU A 29 2.66 4.76 -3.08
CA LEU A 29 2.74 4.20 -4.44
C LEU A 29 1.50 4.62 -5.22
N ALA A 30 1.69 5.03 -6.48
CA ALA A 30 0.57 5.16 -7.41
C ALA A 30 0.19 3.75 -7.89
N ALA A 31 -1.10 3.46 -8.02
CA ALA A 31 -1.56 2.18 -8.54
C ALA A 31 -2.90 2.34 -9.27
N THR A 32 -3.26 1.32 -10.03
CA THR A 32 -4.58 1.19 -10.66
C THR A 32 -5.30 -0.02 -10.06
N ARG A 33 -6.54 0.18 -9.60
CA ARG A 33 -7.36 -0.92 -9.09
C ARG A 33 -7.88 -1.77 -10.25
N VAL A 34 -7.69 -3.08 -10.17
CA VAL A 34 -7.98 -4.01 -11.28
C VAL A 34 -9.48 -4.12 -11.56
N SER A 35 -10.33 -4.05 -10.53
CA SER A 35 -11.77 -4.30 -10.67
C SER A 35 -12.52 -3.26 -11.51
N ASP A 36 -12.03 -2.02 -11.56
CA ASP A 36 -12.73 -0.90 -12.19
C ASP A 36 -11.81 0.10 -12.91
N GLY A 37 -10.50 -0.16 -12.95
CA GLY A 37 -9.52 0.70 -13.61
C GLY A 37 -9.26 2.02 -12.89
N ALA A 38 -9.78 2.23 -11.67
CA ALA A 38 -9.64 3.50 -10.97
C ALA A 38 -8.20 3.76 -10.50
N PRO A 39 -7.66 4.99 -10.65
CA PRO A 39 -6.37 5.37 -10.07
C PRO A 39 -6.49 5.47 -8.55
N VAL A 40 -5.51 4.92 -7.83
CA VAL A 40 -5.46 4.91 -6.37
C VAL A 40 -4.05 5.18 -5.84
N ALA A 41 -3.97 5.52 -4.56
CA ALA A 41 -2.71 5.61 -3.83
C ALA A 41 -2.62 4.50 -2.77
N ILE A 42 -1.50 3.77 -2.75
CA ILE A 42 -1.20 2.76 -1.73
C ILE A 42 -0.18 3.34 -0.75
N LYS A 43 -0.60 3.60 0.48
CA LYS A 43 0.28 4.10 1.55
C LYS A 43 0.84 2.93 2.37
N ARG A 44 2.18 2.79 2.41
CA ARG A 44 2.85 1.76 3.21
C ARG A 44 3.22 2.30 4.59
N VAL A 45 2.74 1.62 5.64
CA VAL A 45 3.03 1.95 7.04
C VAL A 45 3.71 0.75 7.72
N PRO A 46 5.00 0.85 8.07
CA PRO A 46 5.66 -0.19 8.85
C PRO A 46 4.99 -0.33 10.22
N ARG A 47 4.71 -1.56 10.66
CA ARG A 47 4.01 -1.82 11.93
C ARG A 47 4.76 -1.26 13.14
N ASN A 48 6.09 -1.36 13.14
CA ASN A 48 6.96 -0.78 14.18
C ASN A 48 6.97 0.76 14.24
N ARG A 49 6.31 1.42 13.29
CA ARG A 49 6.22 2.88 13.19
C ARG A 49 4.80 3.39 13.49
N ILE A 50 3.91 2.53 14.00
CA ILE A 50 2.57 2.88 14.48
C ILE A 50 2.69 3.22 15.98
N ARG A 51 2.32 4.45 16.36
CA ARG A 51 2.42 4.94 17.76
C ARG A 51 1.16 4.73 18.57
N HIS A 52 0.01 4.79 17.90
CA HIS A 52 -1.30 4.64 18.50
C HIS A 52 -2.14 3.74 17.60
N TRP A 53 -2.83 2.80 18.23
CA TRP A 53 -3.89 2.01 17.60
C TRP A 53 -5.21 2.58 18.09
N GLY A 54 -6.24 2.57 17.24
CA GLY A 54 -7.61 2.84 17.70
C GLY A 54 -8.13 1.64 18.49
N GLU A 55 -9.02 1.91 19.44
CA GLU A 55 -9.88 0.89 20.05
C GLU A 55 -11.11 0.69 19.14
N LEU A 56 -11.64 -0.54 19.10
CA LEU A 56 -12.80 -0.93 18.28
C LEU A 56 -14.09 -0.85 19.10
#